data_AF-A0A8C4VFN6-F1
#
_entry.id   AF-A0A8C4VFN6-F1
#
_cell.length_a   1.000
_cell.length_b   1.000
_cell.length_c   1.000
_cell.angle_alpha   90.00
_cell.angle_beta   90.00
_cell.angle_gamma   90.00
#
_symmetry.space_group_name_H-M   'P 1'
#
loop_
_entity.id
_entity.type
_entity.pdbx_description
1 polymer ?
#
loop_
_entity_poly.entity_id
_entity_poly.type
_entity_poly.pdbx_seq_one_letter_code
_entity_poly.pdbx_strand_id
1 'polypeptide(L)'
;MFMRSLFFFLPFPFLLSHSNAGLKNSLFYSAAAMDSNELLEKDSTENHSKDLSNGTDSNLEAARRLAKRLYQLDRFKRSDVAKHLGKNNEFSKLVADEYLKFFDFTGMTLDHSLRSFFKAFSLIGETQERERVLIHFSNRYYQCNPNTVSTQDGVHCLTCAVMLLNTDLHG
;
A
#
# COMPACT_ATOMS: atom_id res chain seq x y z
N MET A 1 11.81 -1.88 -14.53
CA MET A 1 11.94 -3.28 -15.01
C MET A 1 12.68 -4.18 -14.02
N PHE A 2 13.70 -3.68 -13.29
CA PHE A 2 14.46 -4.48 -12.31
C PHE A 2 13.68 -4.95 -11.06
N MET A 3 12.79 -4.12 -10.46
CA MET A 3 12.04 -4.53 -9.27
C MET A 3 10.94 -5.59 -9.51
N ARG A 4 10.44 -5.70 -10.76
CA ARG A 4 9.46 -6.73 -11.12
C ARG A 4 10.07 -8.13 -11.07
N SER A 5 11.38 -8.25 -11.27
CA SER A 5 12.08 -9.54 -11.36
C SER A 5 12.49 -10.11 -10.01
N LEU A 6 12.47 -9.33 -8.92
CA LEU A 6 12.95 -9.78 -7.62
C LEU A 6 11.81 -10.31 -6.71
N PHE A 7 10.54 -10.13 -7.11
CA PHE A 7 9.39 -10.86 -6.56
C PHE A 7 9.37 -12.36 -6.90
N PHE A 8 10.26 -12.82 -7.78
CA PHE A 8 10.14 -14.11 -8.47
C PHE A 8 10.54 -15.36 -7.67
N PHE A 9 11.12 -15.25 -6.47
CA PHE A 9 11.83 -16.42 -5.91
C PHE A 9 11.50 -16.93 -4.52
N LEU A 10 10.46 -16.45 -3.81
CA LEU A 10 10.15 -17.05 -2.49
C LEU A 10 8.75 -17.62 -2.31
N PRO A 11 8.64 -18.87 -1.80
CA PRO A 11 7.45 -19.31 -1.10
C PRO A 11 7.33 -18.50 0.20
N PHE A 12 6.15 -17.98 0.47
CA PHE A 12 5.86 -17.07 1.59
C PHE A 12 5.80 -17.68 3.02
N PRO A 13 5.96 -19.00 3.31
CA PRO A 13 5.67 -19.49 4.66
C PRO A 13 6.81 -19.39 5.68
N PHE A 14 7.99 -18.82 5.37
CA PHE A 14 9.15 -18.90 6.29
C PHE A 14 9.48 -17.64 7.12
N LEU A 15 8.73 -16.55 7.01
CA LEU A 15 9.02 -15.29 7.72
C LEU A 15 8.46 -15.17 9.16
N LEU A 16 7.96 -16.28 9.71
CA LEU A 16 7.44 -16.37 11.08
C LEU A 16 8.35 -17.25 11.96
N SER A 17 9.63 -16.90 12.10
CA SER A 17 10.40 -17.34 13.27
C SER A 17 11.55 -16.40 13.62
N HIS A 18 11.44 -15.85 14.84
CA HIS A 18 12.46 -15.26 15.72
C HIS A 18 13.17 -13.91 15.43
N SER A 19 12.81 -12.96 16.32
CA SER A 19 13.65 -12.12 17.20
C SER A 19 14.67 -11.08 16.66
N ASN A 20 14.25 -9.81 16.77
CA ASN A 20 14.91 -8.63 17.34
C ASN A 20 16.44 -8.42 17.19
N ALA A 21 16.83 -7.36 16.46
CA ALA A 21 17.97 -6.51 16.77
C ALA A 21 17.80 -5.15 16.06
N GLY A 22 17.89 -4.05 16.82
CA GLY A 22 17.73 -2.70 16.30
C GLY A 22 18.87 -2.27 15.37
N LEU A 23 18.56 -1.40 14.42
CA LEU A 23 19.57 -0.69 13.64
C LEU A 23 19.14 0.75 13.40
N LYS A 24 19.86 1.66 14.06
CA LYS A 24 19.89 3.09 13.74
C LYS A 24 20.80 3.24 12.52
N ASN A 25 20.32 3.84 11.42
CA ASN A 25 21.22 4.32 10.38
C ASN A 25 20.95 5.79 10.04
N SER A 26 21.95 6.58 10.43
CA SER A 26 22.27 7.92 9.98
C SER A 26 22.99 7.89 8.62
N LEU A 27 22.81 8.97 7.83
CA LEU A 27 23.61 9.38 6.65
C LEU A 27 23.40 8.46 5.41
N PHE A 28 23.29 8.90 4.16
CA PHE A 28 23.61 10.14 3.45
C PHE A 28 22.73 10.09 2.16
N TYR A 29 22.19 11.19 1.63
CA TYR A 29 22.83 11.93 0.54
C TYR A 29 22.17 13.31 0.37
N SER A 30 23.03 14.29 0.16
CA SER A 30 22.75 15.72 0.13
C SER A 30 22.58 16.27 -1.29
N ALA A 31 21.90 17.41 -1.35
CA ALA A 31 22.06 18.55 -2.26
C ALA A 31 21.68 18.43 -3.76
N ALA A 32 20.60 19.14 -4.11
CA ALA A 32 20.64 20.16 -5.16
C ALA A 32 19.70 21.32 -4.78
N ALA A 33 20.20 22.54 -4.87
CA ALA A 33 19.52 23.80 -4.54
C ALA A 33 19.19 24.61 -5.80
N MET A 34 18.28 25.59 -5.62
CA MET A 34 18.02 26.77 -6.48
C MET A 34 17.24 26.53 -7.80
N ASP A 35 16.37 27.40 -8.31
CA ASP A 35 15.87 28.74 -7.94
C ASP A 35 14.78 29.14 -8.98
N SER A 36 13.98 30.17 -8.65
CA SER A 36 13.21 31.07 -9.53
C SER A 36 11.67 30.98 -9.64
N ASN A 37 11.10 32.19 -9.56
CA ASN A 37 9.73 32.70 -9.36
C ASN A 37 8.87 32.82 -10.63
N GLU A 38 7.54 32.88 -10.45
CA GLU A 38 6.51 33.85 -10.97
C GLU A 38 5.13 33.16 -11.05
N LEU A 39 4.09 33.48 -10.26
CA LEU A 39 3.18 34.65 -10.15
C LEU A 39 1.87 34.50 -10.97
N LEU A 40 0.77 34.29 -10.22
CA LEU A 40 -0.69 34.44 -10.42
C LEU A 40 -1.34 34.46 -11.82
N GLU A 41 -2.47 33.73 -11.93
CA GLU A 41 -3.75 34.36 -12.27
C GLU A 41 -4.97 33.64 -11.65
N LYS A 42 -5.93 34.46 -11.22
CA LYS A 42 -7.24 34.15 -10.63
C LYS A 42 -8.24 33.78 -11.71
N ASP A 43 -9.16 32.85 -11.45
CA ASP A 43 -10.57 33.13 -11.66
C ASP A 43 -11.46 32.28 -10.75
N SER A 44 -12.53 32.90 -10.27
CA SER A 44 -13.56 32.31 -9.43
C SER A 44 -14.90 32.67 -10.07
N THR A 45 -15.65 31.68 -10.55
CA THR A 45 -17.11 31.77 -10.77
C THR A 45 -17.75 30.38 -10.91
N GLU A 46 -18.58 30.06 -9.92
CA GLU A 46 -19.94 29.51 -10.01
C GLU A 46 -20.27 28.21 -10.78
N ASN A 47 -20.63 27.18 -10.00
CA ASN A 47 -21.89 26.40 -10.07
C ASN A 47 -22.45 25.92 -11.44
N HIS A 48 -22.02 24.72 -11.87
CA HIS A 48 -22.80 23.73 -12.64
C HIS A 48 -21.93 22.43 -12.69
N SER A 49 -22.31 21.21 -12.34
CA SER A 49 -23.61 20.55 -12.22
C SER A 49 -23.49 19.35 -11.28
N LYS A 50 -24.42 19.24 -10.34
CA LYS A 50 -24.66 18.06 -9.51
C LYS A 50 -25.42 17.03 -10.35
N ASP A 51 -24.73 16.24 -11.19
CA ASP A 51 -25.40 15.11 -11.87
C ASP A 51 -24.49 13.98 -12.43
N LEU A 52 -23.38 13.67 -11.75
CA LEU A 52 -22.56 12.47 -12.06
C LEU A 52 -22.23 11.61 -10.82
N SER A 53 -22.73 11.98 -9.64
CA SER A 53 -22.26 11.41 -8.36
C SER A 53 -22.94 10.10 -7.94
N ASN A 54 -24.10 9.74 -8.50
CA ASN A 54 -24.88 8.60 -8.01
C ASN A 54 -24.22 7.24 -8.32
N GLY A 55 -23.58 7.11 -9.49
CA GLY A 55 -22.88 5.88 -9.90
C GLY A 55 -21.61 5.62 -9.08
N THR A 56 -20.75 6.64 -8.92
CA THR A 56 -19.48 6.53 -8.18
C THR A 56 -19.71 6.31 -6.69
N ASP A 57 -20.71 6.98 -6.10
CA ASP A 57 -21.05 6.82 -4.69
C ASP A 57 -21.61 5.42 -4.39
N SER A 58 -22.46 4.88 -5.28
CA SER A 58 -22.98 3.51 -5.14
C SER A 58 -21.89 2.44 -5.22
N ASN A 59 -20.91 2.60 -6.11
CA ASN A 59 -19.77 1.70 -6.25
C ASN A 59 -18.85 1.78 -5.03
N LEU A 60 -18.63 2.99 -4.52
CA LEU A 60 -17.84 3.21 -3.32
C LEU A 60 -18.48 2.57 -2.08
N GLU A 61 -19.79 2.73 -1.92
CA GLU A 61 -20.53 2.12 -0.81
C GLU A 61 -20.55 0.59 -0.91
N ALA A 62 -20.69 0.03 -2.12
CA ALA A 62 -20.53 -1.40 -2.36
C ALA A 62 -19.11 -1.89 -2.03
N ALA A 63 -18.08 -1.11 -2.40
CA ALA A 63 -16.69 -1.42 -2.10
C ALA A 63 -16.43 -1.44 -0.59
N ARG A 64 -16.94 -0.46 0.17
CA ARG A 64 -16.87 -0.43 1.64
C ARG A 64 -17.48 -1.66 2.29
N ARG A 65 -18.67 -2.07 1.84
CA ARG A 65 -19.35 -3.25 2.36
C ARG A 65 -18.54 -4.52 2.11
N LEU A 66 -18.00 -4.67 0.90
CA LEU A 66 -17.15 -5.81 0.58
C LEU A 66 -15.85 -5.79 1.39
N ALA A 67 -15.17 -4.65 1.48
CA ALA A 67 -13.95 -4.47 2.26
C ALA A 67 -14.15 -4.87 3.73
N LYS A 68 -15.24 -4.44 4.36
CA LYS A 68 -15.59 -4.82 5.73
C LYS A 68 -15.75 -6.34 5.88
N ARG A 69 -16.48 -6.99 4.96
CA ARG A 69 -16.69 -8.45 4.99
C ARG A 69 -15.39 -9.22 4.76
N LEU A 70 -14.51 -8.74 3.87
CA LEU A 70 -13.19 -9.31 3.66
C LEU A 70 -12.32 -9.20 4.91
N TYR A 71 -12.32 -8.05 5.59
CA TYR A 71 -11.53 -7.83 6.82
C TYR A 71 -12.01 -8.70 7.98
N GLN A 72 -13.33 -8.86 8.13
CA GLN A 72 -13.94 -9.70 9.15
C GLN A 72 -13.94 -11.20 8.80
N LEU A 73 -13.48 -11.56 7.58
CA LEU A 73 -13.57 -12.91 7.04
C LEU A 73 -15.00 -13.51 7.06
N ASP A 74 -16.02 -12.65 6.88
CA ASP A 74 -17.43 -13.07 6.86
C ASP A 74 -17.77 -13.83 5.58
N ARG A 75 -17.73 -15.17 5.68
CA ARG A 75 -17.86 -16.13 4.57
C ARG A 75 -16.71 -16.07 3.55
N PHE A 76 -15.54 -15.55 3.95
CA PHE A 76 -14.34 -15.48 3.12
C PHE A 76 -13.16 -16.16 3.82
N LYS A 77 -12.27 -16.76 3.02
CA LYS A 77 -10.95 -17.21 3.49
C LYS A 77 -9.92 -16.11 3.23
N ARG A 78 -8.79 -16.15 3.94
CA ARG A 78 -7.66 -15.23 3.71
C ARG A 78 -7.16 -15.23 2.26
N SER A 79 -7.22 -16.38 1.59
CA SER A 79 -6.89 -16.51 0.16
C SER A 79 -7.83 -15.74 -0.76
N ASP A 80 -9.08 -15.53 -0.36
CA ASP A 80 -10.07 -14.82 -1.18
C ASP A 80 -9.85 -13.32 -1.10
N VAL A 81 -9.39 -12.82 0.05
CA VAL A 81 -9.00 -11.41 0.21
C VAL A 81 -7.96 -11.02 -0.85
N ALA A 82 -6.89 -11.81 -1.00
CA ALA A 82 -5.86 -11.57 -2.03
C ALA A 82 -6.43 -11.51 -3.45
N LYS A 83 -7.33 -12.45 -3.80
CA LYS A 83 -7.99 -12.47 -5.11
C LYS A 83 -8.89 -11.26 -5.33
N HIS A 84 -9.50 -10.71 -4.29
CA HIS A 84 -10.37 -9.55 -4.41
C HIS A 84 -9.59 -8.23 -4.52
N LEU A 85 -8.47 -8.10 -3.81
CA LEU A 85 -7.66 -6.88 -3.82
C LEU A 85 -6.68 -6.83 -5.01
N GLY A 86 -6.25 -8.00 -5.49
CA GLY A 86 -5.24 -8.13 -6.52
C GLY A 86 -5.75 -7.98 -7.95
N LYS A 87 -7.04 -7.72 -8.22
CA LYS A 87 -7.54 -7.60 -9.61
C LYS A 87 -7.21 -6.24 -10.22
N ASN A 88 -6.97 -6.23 -11.53
CA ASN A 88 -6.73 -4.99 -12.28
C ASN A 88 -8.05 -4.39 -12.80
N ASN A 89 -8.91 -3.90 -11.91
CA ASN A 89 -10.11 -3.15 -12.26
C ASN A 89 -10.44 -2.09 -11.20
N GLU A 90 -11.23 -1.08 -11.57
CA GLU A 90 -11.52 0.07 -10.70
C GLU A 90 -12.24 -0.32 -9.41
N PHE A 91 -13.18 -1.26 -9.46
CA PHE A 91 -13.88 -1.72 -8.26
C PHE A 91 -12.95 -2.42 -7.27
N SER A 92 -12.02 -3.24 -7.75
CA SER A 92 -10.98 -3.89 -6.95
C SER A 92 -10.07 -2.87 -6.27
N LYS A 93 -9.71 -1.79 -6.97
CA LYS A 93 -8.92 -0.70 -6.40
C LYS A 93 -9.68 -0.01 -5.27
N LEU A 94 -10.95 0.32 -5.49
CA LEU A 94 -11.82 0.90 -4.44
C LEU A 94 -11.93 -0.03 -3.22
N VAL A 95 -12.11 -1.32 -3.44
CA VAL A 95 -12.19 -2.32 -2.35
C VAL A 95 -10.87 -2.40 -1.59
N ALA A 96 -9.72 -2.35 -2.28
CA ALA A 96 -8.41 -2.34 -1.64
C ALA A 96 -8.19 -1.07 -0.81
N ASP A 97 -8.52 0.10 -1.33
CA ASP A 97 -8.41 1.35 -0.60
C ASP A 97 -9.29 1.35 0.65
N GLU A 98 -10.54 0.90 0.56
CA GLU A 98 -11.43 0.79 1.73
C GLU A 98 -10.99 -0.31 2.70
N TYR A 99 -10.43 -1.43 2.22
CA TYR A 99 -9.91 -2.50 3.08
C TYR A 99 -8.69 -2.04 3.89
N LEU A 100 -7.79 -1.28 3.27
CA LEU A 100 -6.57 -0.80 3.93
C LEU A 100 -6.87 0.22 5.03
N LYS A 101 -8.02 0.89 5.00
CA LYS A 101 -8.44 1.82 6.08
C LYS A 101 -8.67 1.13 7.42
N PHE A 102 -8.91 -0.19 7.45
CA PHE A 102 -9.01 -0.95 8.69
C PHE A 102 -7.66 -1.20 9.38
N PHE A 103 -6.55 -0.85 8.71
CA PHE A 103 -5.22 -0.91 9.29
C PHE A 103 -4.79 0.48 9.73
N ASP A 104 -4.49 0.61 11.02
CA ASP A 104 -3.83 1.77 11.58
C ASP A 104 -2.32 1.49 11.66
N PHE A 105 -1.55 2.25 10.89
CA PHE A 105 -0.09 2.16 10.84
C PHE A 105 0.59 3.38 11.47
N THR A 106 -0.18 4.29 12.09
CA THR A 106 0.38 5.54 12.61
C THR A 106 1.41 5.26 13.70
N GLY A 107 2.61 5.80 13.52
CA GLY A 107 3.73 5.64 14.44
C GLY A 107 4.38 4.25 14.40
N MET A 108 3.91 3.35 13.54
CA MET A 108 4.54 2.05 13.31
C MET A 108 5.66 2.21 12.28
N THR A 109 6.75 1.44 12.43
CA THR A 109 7.76 1.32 11.39
C THR A 109 7.22 0.53 10.20
N LEU A 110 7.87 0.65 9.04
CA LEU A 110 7.43 -0.02 7.82
C LEU A 110 7.43 -1.55 7.96
N ASP A 111 8.45 -2.12 8.59
CA ASP A 111 8.57 -3.56 8.81
C ASP A 111 7.46 -4.09 9.74
N HIS A 112 7.15 -3.38 10.83
CA HIS A 112 6.07 -3.75 11.74
C HIS A 112 4.70 -3.65 11.05
N SER A 113 4.51 -2.62 10.23
CA SER A 113 3.27 -2.41 9.46
C SER A 113 3.07 -3.52 8.44
N LEU A 114 4.13 -3.90 7.71
CA LEU A 114 4.12 -5.03 6.78
C LEU A 114 3.80 -6.36 7.47
N ARG A 115 4.44 -6.64 8.61
CA ARG A 115 4.15 -7.85 9.40
C ARG A 115 2.70 -7.88 9.88
N SER A 116 2.16 -6.76 10.33
CA SER A 116 0.75 -6.64 10.73
C SER A 116 -0.18 -6.91 9.55
N PHE A 117 0.11 -6.30 8.40
CA PHE A 117 -0.66 -6.47 7.17
C PHE A 117 -0.69 -7.93 6.70
N PHE A 118 0.44 -8.63 6.67
CA PHE A 118 0.50 -10.04 6.27
C PHE A 118 -0.07 -11.04 7.27
N LYS A 119 -0.30 -10.67 8.53
CA LYS A 119 -1.06 -11.54 9.45
C LYS A 119 -2.53 -11.64 9.07
N ALA A 120 -3.10 -10.54 8.58
CA ALA A 120 -4.49 -10.49 8.12
C ALA A 120 -4.65 -11.07 6.70
N PHE A 121 -3.55 -11.22 5.97
CA PHE A 121 -3.56 -11.39 4.53
C PHE A 121 -2.52 -12.42 4.07
N SER A 122 -2.96 -13.46 3.35
CA SER A 122 -2.03 -14.38 2.68
C SER A 122 -1.71 -13.87 1.27
N LEU A 123 -0.48 -13.39 1.06
CA LEU A 123 0.03 -12.92 -0.24
C LEU A 123 0.30 -14.10 -1.20
N ILE A 124 -0.77 -14.81 -1.54
CA ILE A 124 -0.81 -15.91 -2.50
C ILE A 124 -1.46 -15.39 -3.78
N GLY A 125 -0.90 -15.73 -4.94
CA GLY A 125 -1.35 -15.24 -6.24
C GLY A 125 -0.20 -15.01 -7.20
N GLU A 126 -0.50 -14.46 -8.38
CA GLU A 126 0.50 -14.11 -9.38
C GLU A 126 1.31 -12.88 -8.96
N THR A 127 2.54 -12.76 -9.48
CA THR A 127 3.44 -11.63 -9.19
C THR A 127 2.77 -10.27 -9.34
N GLN A 128 2.00 -10.09 -10.41
CA GLN A 128 1.33 -8.82 -10.69
C GLN A 128 0.19 -8.50 -9.70
N GLU A 129 -0.49 -9.53 -9.18
CA GLU A 129 -1.54 -9.36 -8.18
C GLU A 129 -0.94 -8.91 -6.85
N ARG A 130 0.20 -9.51 -6.47
CA ARG A 130 0.93 -9.14 -5.25
C ARG A 130 1.44 -7.71 -5.30
N GLU A 131 2.01 -7.30 -6.44
CA GLU A 131 2.49 -5.93 -6.68
C GLU A 131 1.37 -4.91 -6.49
N ARG A 132 0.17 -5.16 -7.05
CA ARG A 132 -0.99 -4.27 -6.89
C ARG A 132 -1.42 -4.11 -5.43
N VAL A 133 -1.48 -5.19 -4.67
CA VAL A 133 -1.84 -5.11 -3.24
C VAL A 133 -0.80 -4.31 -2.45
N LEU A 134 0.48 -4.45 -2.78
CA LEU A 134 1.55 -3.71 -2.10
C LEU A 134 1.58 -2.22 -2.42
N ILE A 135 1.13 -1.82 -3.61
CA ILE A 135 0.90 -0.40 -3.92
C ILE A 135 -0.13 0.18 -2.94
N HIS A 136 -1.28 -0.46 -2.75
CA HIS A 136 -2.30 0.01 -1.79
C HIS A 136 -1.77 0.04 -0.34
N PHE A 137 -0.98 -0.96 0.07
CA PHE A 137 -0.30 -0.93 1.37
C PHE A 137 0.62 0.29 1.50
N SER A 138 1.45 0.56 0.50
CA SER A 138 2.40 1.67 0.51
C SER A 138 1.68 3.02 0.64
N ASN A 139 0.57 3.18 -0.09
CA ASN A 139 -0.28 4.38 -0.02
C ASN A 139 -0.85 4.57 1.38
N ARG A 140 -1.37 3.49 1.99
CA ARG A 140 -1.91 3.55 3.35
C ARG A 140 -0.85 3.87 4.39
N TYR A 141 0.34 3.27 4.29
CA TYR A 141 1.44 3.54 5.20
C TYR A 141 1.88 5.01 5.11
N TYR A 142 2.02 5.55 3.90
CA TYR A 142 2.34 6.97 3.68
C TYR A 142 1.29 7.89 4.30
N GLN A 143 -0.01 7.61 4.11
CA GLN A 143 -1.10 8.39 4.73
C GLN A 143 -1.04 8.38 6.26
N CYS A 144 -0.66 7.26 6.87
CA CYS A 144 -0.55 7.15 8.33
C CYS A 144 0.73 7.79 8.88
N ASN A 145 1.76 7.95 8.04
CA ASN A 145 3.10 8.38 8.40
C ASN A 145 3.69 9.42 7.41
N PRO A 146 3.02 10.57 7.18
CA PRO A 146 3.40 11.53 6.14
C PRO A 146 4.77 12.19 6.36
N ASN A 147 5.29 12.16 7.59
CA ASN A 147 6.57 12.77 7.97
C ASN A 147 7.75 11.79 7.88
N THR A 148 7.52 10.49 7.63
CA THR A 148 8.58 9.48 7.67
C THR A 148 9.32 9.35 6.33
N VAL A 149 8.62 9.51 5.21
CA VAL A 149 9.17 9.47 3.86
C VAL A 149 8.51 10.59 3.06
N SER A 150 9.26 11.29 2.22
CA SER A 150 8.77 12.48 1.50
C SER A 150 7.73 12.16 0.42
N THR A 151 7.74 10.94 -0.14
CA THR A 151 6.86 10.55 -1.25
C THR A 151 6.29 9.14 -1.09
N GLN A 152 5.11 8.92 -1.65
CA GLN A 152 4.48 7.59 -1.75
C GLN A 152 5.37 6.58 -2.50
N ASP A 153 6.00 7.01 -3.60
CA ASP A 153 6.91 6.16 -4.38
C ASP A 153 8.14 5.74 -3.57
N GLY A 154 8.62 6.61 -2.68
CA GLY A 154 9.69 6.29 -1.74
C GLY A 154 9.29 5.18 -0.77
N VAL A 155 8.06 5.23 -0.23
CA VAL A 155 7.51 4.16 0.63
C VAL A 155 7.38 2.85 -0.14
N HIS A 156 6.92 2.91 -1.39
CA HIS A 156 6.79 1.72 -2.23
C HIS A 156 8.15 1.09 -2.54
N CYS A 157 9.15 1.91 -2.90
CA CYS A 157 10.52 1.46 -3.12
C CYS A 157 11.10 0.81 -1.86
N LEU A 158 10.90 1.42 -0.68
CA LEU A 158 11.37 0.88 0.60
C LEU A 158 10.63 -0.42 0.96
N THR A 159 9.33 -0.50 0.68
CA THR A 159 8.54 -1.72 0.87
C THR A 159 9.10 -2.85 0.02
N CYS A 160 9.38 -2.59 -1.24
CA CYS A 160 10.06 -3.54 -2.12
C CYS A 160 11.43 -3.92 -1.54
N ALA A 161 12.27 -2.97 -1.14
CA ALA A 161 13.57 -3.27 -0.54
C ALA A 161 13.47 -4.17 0.71
N VAL A 162 12.49 -3.94 1.60
CA VAL A 162 12.23 -4.79 2.77
C VAL A 162 11.81 -6.20 2.37
N MET A 163 11.01 -6.37 1.31
CA MET A 163 10.69 -7.71 0.79
C MET A 163 11.93 -8.45 0.30
N LEU A 164 12.89 -7.72 -0.28
CA LEU A 164 14.12 -8.28 -0.85
C LEU A 164 15.21 -8.54 0.19
N LEU A 165 15.24 -7.78 1.29
CA LEU A 165 16.17 -8.01 2.39
C LEU A 165 15.84 -9.26 3.20
N ASN A 166 14.57 -9.68 3.23
CA ASN A 166 14.18 -10.93 3.88
C ASN A 166 14.62 -12.20 3.11
N THR A 167 15.13 -12.06 1.89
CA THR A 167 15.69 -13.15 1.06
C THR A 167 17.16 -13.47 1.40
N ASP A 168 17.94 -12.49 1.83
CA ASP A 168 19.42 -12.61 1.91
C ASP A 168 19.93 -13.12 3.27
N LEU A 169 19.14 -13.00 4.34
CA LEU A 169 19.59 -13.39 5.69
C LEU A 169 19.44 -14.91 5.95
N HIS A 170 18.77 -15.65 5.08
CA HIS A 170 18.50 -17.09 5.26
C HIS A 170 18.53 -17.90 3.95
N GLY A 171 19.45 -17.57 3.06
CA GLY A 171 19.86 -18.43 1.94
C GLY A 171 20.84 -19.52 2.39
#